data_AF-A0A1I5X3X6-F1
#
_entry.id   AF-A0A1I5X3X6-F1
#
_cell.length_a   1.000
_cell.length_b   1.000
_cell.length_c   1.000
_cell.angle_alpha   90.00
_cell.angle_beta   90.00
_cell.angle_gamma   90.00
#
_symmetry.space_group_name_H-M   'P 1'
#
loop_
_entity.id
_entity.type
_entity.pdbx_description
1 polymer ?
#
loop_
_entity_poly.entity_id
_entity_poly.type
_entity_poly.pdbx_seq_one_letter_code
_entity_poly.pdbx_strand_id
1 'polypeptide(L)'
;MRSAIFLLFISSFILSCDQLSHNNNEAIDKKRKLPPDYTIVQIEGCEYFRIENTHGYANLTHKGNCKNPIHCYNDTTKAKLIHQSKN
;
A
#
# COMPACT_ATOMS: atom_id res chain seq x y z
N MET A 1 20.02 -1.62 -51.37
CA MET A 1 19.13 -0.51 -50.96
C MET A 1 17.84 -1.00 -50.27
N ARG A 2 17.11 -1.98 -50.83
CA ARG A 2 15.88 -2.52 -50.21
C ARG A 2 16.05 -3.14 -48.81
N SER A 3 17.15 -3.87 -48.57
CA SER A 3 17.42 -4.51 -47.27
C SER A 3 17.68 -3.51 -46.12
N ALA A 4 18.29 -2.36 -46.41
CA ALA A 4 18.56 -1.31 -45.41
C ALA A 4 17.28 -0.63 -44.90
N ILE A 5 16.25 -0.54 -45.76
CA ILE A 5 14.94 0.03 -45.39
C ILE A 5 14.22 -0.89 -44.40
N PHE A 6 14.27 -2.21 -44.61
CA PHE A 6 13.68 -3.17 -43.68
C PHE A 6 14.35 -3.14 -42.30
N LEU A 7 15.68 -2.96 -42.24
CA LEU A 7 16.40 -2.85 -40.97
C LEU A 7 16.03 -1.58 -40.18
N LEU A 8 15.74 -0.47 -40.88
CA LEU A 8 15.26 0.78 -40.27
C LEU A 8 13.86 0.68 -39.65
N PHE A 9 12.96 -0.10 -40.26
CA PHE A 9 11.63 -0.34 -39.71
C PHE A 9 11.68 -1.25 -38.48
N ILE A 10 12.55 -2.27 -38.48
CA ILE A 10 12.70 -3.19 -37.35
C ILE A 10 13.30 -2.47 -36.13
N SER A 11 14.31 -1.62 -36.33
CA SER A 11 14.90 -0.87 -35.20
C SER A 11 13.91 0.09 -34.55
N SER A 12 13.03 0.70 -35.35
CA SER A 12 11.99 1.62 -34.84
C SER A 12 10.94 0.90 -33.97
N PHE A 13 10.63 -0.35 -34.27
CA PHE A 13 9.72 -1.17 -33.47
C PHE A 13 10.32 -1.56 -32.11
N ILE A 14 11.63 -1.84 -32.06
CA ILE A 14 12.31 -2.25 -30.82
C ILE A 14 12.39 -1.07 -29.84
N LEU A 15 12.64 0.17 -30.30
CA LEU A 15 12.70 1.34 -29.42
C LEU A 15 11.34 1.70 -28.78
N SER A 16 10.22 1.40 -29.45
CA SER A 16 8.88 1.78 -28.94
C SER A 16 8.46 0.95 -27.72
N CYS A 17 8.88 -0.32 -27.65
CA CYS A 17 8.56 -1.22 -26.53
C CYS A 17 9.20 -0.78 -25.21
N ASP A 18 10.42 -0.25 -25.25
CA ASP A 18 11.17 0.11 -24.04
C ASP A 18 10.58 1.38 -23.38
N GLN A 19 10.16 2.35 -24.19
CA GLN A 19 9.51 3.58 -23.73
C GLN A 19 8.16 3.31 -23.04
N LEU A 20 7.38 2.34 -23.53
CA LEU A 20 6.11 1.96 -22.92
C LEU A 20 6.32 1.37 -21.51
N SER A 21 7.33 0.52 -21.34
CA SER A 21 7.68 -0.07 -20.04
C SER A 21 8.10 1.01 -19.03
N HIS A 22 8.99 1.92 -19.44
CA HIS A 22 9.47 3.01 -18.59
C HIS A 22 8.33 3.92 -18.11
N ASN A 23 7.44 4.33 -19.01
CA ASN A 23 6.29 5.18 -18.68
C ASN A 23 5.31 4.49 -17.71
N ASN A 24 5.06 3.19 -17.90
CA ASN A 24 4.18 2.42 -17.03
C ASN A 24 4.78 2.28 -15.61
N ASN A 25 6.08 2.03 -15.51
CA ASN A 25 6.76 1.94 -14.21
C ASN A 25 6.73 3.27 -13.47
N GLU A 26 6.96 4.39 -14.17
CA GLU A 26 6.88 5.72 -13.56
C GLU A 26 5.45 6.03 -13.05
N ALA A 27 4.42 5.63 -13.79
CA ALA A 27 3.04 5.79 -13.36
C ALA A 27 2.69 4.92 -12.15
N ILE A 28 3.19 3.68 -12.09
CA ILE A 28 3.03 2.78 -10.94
C ILE A 28 3.75 3.33 -9.72
N ASP A 29 4.97 3.84 -9.87
CA ASP A 29 5.74 4.42 -8.77
C ASP A 29 5.11 5.71 -8.25
N LYS A 30 4.55 6.55 -9.14
CA LYS A 30 3.74 7.71 -8.74
C LYS A 30 2.51 7.28 -7.94
N LYS A 31 1.81 6.22 -8.35
CA LYS A 31 0.68 5.65 -7.59
C LYS A 31 1.09 5.08 -6.23
N ARG A 32 2.24 4.41 -6.12
CA ARG A 32 2.75 3.89 -4.84
C ARG A 32 3.14 4.98 -3.85
N LYS A 33 3.55 6.15 -4.33
CA LYS A 33 3.93 7.29 -3.49
C LYS A 33 2.72 8.07 -2.96
N LEU A 34 1.55 7.92 -3.59
CA LEU A 34 0.32 8.53 -3.10
C LEU A 34 -0.20 7.69 -1.92
N PRO A 35 -0.61 8.33 -0.80
CA PRO A 35 -1.29 7.61 0.26
C PRO A 35 -2.54 6.94 -0.32
N PRO A 36 -2.85 5.69 0.08
CA PRO A 36 -4.04 5.01 -0.39
C PRO A 36 -5.26 5.82 0.01
N ASP A 37 -6.23 5.93 -0.90
CA ASP A 37 -7.52 6.53 -0.57
C ASP A 37 -8.28 5.59 0.38
N TYR A 38 -8.56 6.08 1.58
CA TYR A 38 -9.27 5.32 2.60
C TYR A 38 -10.26 6.25 3.31
N THR A 39 -11.32 5.63 3.82
CA THR A 39 -12.29 6.28 4.71
C THR A 39 -12.21 5.67 6.10
N ILE A 40 -12.52 6.44 7.13
CA ILE A 40 -12.64 5.90 8.49
C ILE A 40 -14.10 5.58 8.74
N VAL A 41 -14.38 4.33 9.13
CA VAL A 41 -15.71 3.88 9.53
C VAL A 41 -15.67 3.40 10.97
N GLN A 42 -16.77 3.61 11.70
CA GLN A 42 -16.92 3.12 13.07
C GLN A 42 -17.86 1.92 13.09
N ILE A 43 -17.38 0.80 13.65
CA ILE A 43 -18.15 -0.44 13.82
C ILE A 43 -17.98 -0.88 15.26
N GLU A 44 -19.09 -1.01 15.99
CA GLU A 44 -19.12 -1.47 17.40
C GLU A 44 -18.18 -0.67 18.33
N GLY A 45 -18.04 0.63 18.08
CA GLY A 45 -17.17 1.51 18.86
C GLY A 45 -15.70 1.52 18.43
N CYS A 46 -15.28 0.62 17.52
CA CYS A 46 -13.94 0.59 16.95
C CYS A 46 -13.86 1.36 15.63
N GLU A 47 -12.71 2.00 15.39
CA GLU A 47 -12.41 2.70 14.13
C GLU A 47 -11.67 1.77 13.17
N TYR A 48 -12.07 1.76 11.89
CA TYR A 48 -11.46 0.96 10.84
C TYR A 48 -11.09 1.83 9.65
N PHE A 49 -9.93 1.55 9.04
CA PHE A 49 -9.60 2.02 7.71
C PHE A 49 -10.35 1.16 6.69
N ARG A 50 -11.23 1.80 5.93
CA ARG A 50 -12.00 1.17 4.85
C ARG A 50 -11.40 1.57 3.51
N ILE A 51 -10.92 0.56 2.78
CA ILE A 51 -10.35 0.72 1.44
C ILE A 51 -11.29 0.01 0.46
N GLU A 52 -11.82 0.77 -0.49
CA GLU A 52 -12.63 0.23 -1.59
C GLU A 52 -11.73 -0.51 -2.57
N ASN A 53 -12.08 -1.74 -2.92
CA ASN A 53 -11.42 -2.47 -3.99
C ASN A 53 -12.28 -2.45 -5.25
N THR A 54 -11.66 -2.55 -6.41
CA THR A 54 -12.32 -2.66 -7.73
C THR A 54 -13.28 -3.84 -7.85
N HIS A 55 -13.14 -4.86 -7.01
CA HIS A 55 -13.97 -6.07 -7.03
C HIS A 55 -15.17 -6.03 -6.07
N GLY A 56 -15.54 -4.85 -5.56
CA GLY A 56 -16.79 -4.62 -4.82
C GLY A 56 -16.77 -4.98 -3.33
N TYR A 57 -15.71 -5.63 -2.85
CA TYR A 57 -15.51 -5.89 -1.42
C TYR A 57 -14.52 -4.91 -0.83
N ALA A 58 -14.94 -4.19 0.21
CA ALA A 58 -14.07 -3.29 0.95
C ALA A 58 -13.19 -4.07 1.93
N ASN A 59 -11.90 -3.74 1.98
CA ASN A 59 -11.01 -4.20 3.02
C ASN A 59 -11.18 -3.31 4.26
N LEU A 60 -11.27 -3.95 5.42
CA LEU A 60 -11.36 -3.26 6.71
C LEU A 60 -10.14 -3.63 7.56
N THR A 61 -9.35 -2.61 7.92
CA THR A 61 -8.20 -2.77 8.81
C THR A 61 -8.46 -2.01 10.10
N HIS A 62 -8.36 -2.69 11.24
CA HIS A 62 -8.57 -2.05 12.54
C HIS A 62 -7.51 -0.99 12.82
N LYS A 63 -7.95 0.19 13.30
CA LYS A 63 -7.06 1.30 13.63
C LYS A 63 -6.40 1.03 14.98
N GLY A 64 -5.07 0.86 15.00
CA GLY A 64 -4.33 0.39 16.17
C GLY A 64 -4.48 1.24 17.45
N ASN A 65 -4.70 2.55 17.32
CA ASN A 65 -4.99 3.48 18.42
C ASN A 65 -6.51 3.65 18.65
N CYS A 66 -7.25 2.55 18.52
CA CYS A 66 -8.68 2.50 18.80
C CYS A 66 -8.98 2.95 20.23
N LYS A 67 -10.02 3.77 20.40
CA LYS A 67 -10.45 4.27 21.71
C LYS A 67 -11.47 3.38 22.39
N ASN A 68 -11.85 2.26 21.77
CA ASN A 68 -12.87 1.37 22.31
C ASN A 68 -12.36 0.71 23.61
N PRO A 69 -13.07 0.87 24.74
CA PRO A 69 -12.64 0.35 26.05
C PRO A 69 -12.53 -1.18 26.12
N ILE A 70 -13.09 -1.92 25.15
CA ILE A 70 -12.87 -3.39 25.06
C ILE A 70 -11.40 -3.74 24.85
N HIS A 71 -10.62 -2.83 24.26
CA HIS A 71 -9.18 -2.96 24.13
C HIS A 71 -8.52 -2.48 25.42
N CYS A 72 -8.34 -3.41 26.36
CA CYS A 72 -7.42 -3.20 27.46
C CYS A 72 -6.00 -3.16 26.90
N TYR A 73 -5.49 -1.96 26.59
CA TYR A 73 -4.08 -1.73 26.31
C TYR A 73 -3.30 -1.91 27.63
N ASN A 74 -3.14 -3.16 28.05
CA ASN A 74 -2.31 -3.50 29.19
C ASN A 74 -0.87 -3.12 28.84
N ASP A 75 -0.49 -1.96 29.35
CA ASP A 75 0.83 -1.36 29.17
C ASP A 75 1.90 -2.37 29.61
N THR A 76 2.61 -2.97 28.64
CA THR A 76 3.65 -3.98 28.90
C THR A 76 4.82 -3.40 29.70
N THR A 77 4.88 -2.07 29.87
CA THR A 77 5.82 -1.40 30.77
C THR A 77 5.59 -1.73 32.25
N LYS A 78 4.36 -2.03 32.69
CA LYS A 78 4.09 -2.41 34.10
C LYS A 78 4.62 -3.79 34.48
N ALA A 79 4.76 -4.70 33.53
CA ALA A 79 5.33 -6.02 33.77
C ALA A 79 6.85 -5.96 34.10
N LYS A 80 7.54 -4.91 33.65
CA LYS A 80 8.99 -4.76 33.85
C LYS A 80 9.36 -4.28 35.27
N LEU A 81 8.48 -3.52 35.92
CA LEU A 81 8.73 -3.01 37.28
C LEU A 81 8.59 -4.08 38.37
N ILE A 82 7.77 -5.12 38.15
CA ILE A 82 7.56 -6.18 39.14
C ILE A 82 8.76 -7.14 39.21
N HIS A 83 9.53 -7.29 38.12
CA HIS A 83 10.72 -8.16 38.10
C HIS A 83 11.99 -7.52 38.64
N GLN A 84 12.05 -6.20 38.82
CA GLN A 84 13.25 -5.50 39.32
C GLN A 84 13.21 -5.18 40.83
N SER A 85 12.06 -5.36 41.49
CA SER A 85 11.89 -5.10 42.93
C SER A 85 12.15 -6.33 43.83
N LYS A 86 12.70 -7.41 43.28
CA LYS A 86 12.99 -8.68 43.99
C LYS A 86 14.48 -9.05 44.00
N ASN A 87 15.37 -8.07 43.95
CA ASN A 87 16.78 -8.24 44.32
C ASN A 87 17.15 -7.25 45.41
#